data_AF-A0A3D3CIT7-F1
#
_entry.id   AF-A0A3D3CIT7-F1
#
_cell.length_a   1.000
_cell.length_b   1.000
_cell.length_c   1.000
_cell.angle_alpha   90.00
_cell.angle_beta   90.00
_cell.angle_gamma   90.00
#
_symmetry.space_group_name_H-M   'P 1'
#
loop_
_entity.id
_entity.type
_entity.pdbx_description
1 polymer ?
#
loop_
_entity_poly.entity_id
_entity_poly.type
_entity_poly.pdbx_seq_one_letter_code
_entity_poly.pdbx_strand_id
1 'polypeptide(L)' 'GVPWHSVSGYLGRLVRAGCKVAICDQVSEPDGRALVDRKVIRIVTPGTYV' A
#
# COMPACT_ATOMS: atom_id res chain seq x y z
N GLY A 1 -4.40 4.86 -9.92
CA GLY A 1 -4.36 4.80 -8.44
C GLY A 1 -5.69 4.33 -7.92
N VAL A 2 -5.77 3.99 -6.64
CA VAL A 2 -7.00 3.53 -5.96
C VAL A 2 -7.22 4.41 -4.74
N PRO A 3 -8.46 4.80 -4.38
CA PRO A 3 -8.73 5.47 -3.12
C PRO A 3 -8.23 4.61 -1.93
N TRP A 4 -7.57 5.24 -0.96
CA TRP A 4 -6.91 4.51 0.15
C TRP A 4 -7.90 3.62 0.92
N HIS A 5 -9.12 4.12 1.16
CA HIS A 5 -10.17 3.40 1.87
C HIS A 5 -10.76 2.23 1.08
N SER A 6 -10.51 2.15 -0.23
CA SER A 6 -10.98 1.08 -1.12
C SER A 6 -9.90 0.06 -1.47
N VAL A 7 -8.71 0.14 -0.86
CA VAL A 7 -7.53 -0.63 -1.26
C VAL A 7 -7.72 -2.16 -1.14
N SER A 8 -8.46 -2.63 -0.14
CA SER A 8 -8.59 -4.06 0.18
C SER A 8 -9.14 -4.89 -0.98
N GLY A 9 -10.20 -4.42 -1.66
CA GLY A 9 -10.78 -5.15 -2.80
C GLY A 9 -9.84 -5.24 -4.01
N TYR A 10 -8.97 -4.24 -4.18
CA TYR A 10 -7.97 -4.23 -5.26
C TYR A 10 -6.78 -5.12 -4.92
N LEU A 11 -6.33 -5.10 -3.65
CA LEU A 11 -5.29 -6.02 -3.16
C LEU A 11 -5.70 -7.47 -3.36
N GLY A 12 -6.93 -7.84 -3.00
CA GLY A 12 -7.42 -9.21 -3.21
C GLY A 12 -7.36 -9.65 -4.68
N ARG A 13 -7.65 -8.76 -5.64
CA ARG A 13 -7.54 -9.06 -7.07
C ARG A 13 -6.09 -9.28 -7.51
N LEU A 14 -5.18 -8.40 -7.09
CA LEU A 14 -3.75 -8.49 -7.43
C LEU A 14 -3.10 -9.74 -6.82
N VAL A 15 -3.41 -10.03 -5.56
CA VAL A 15 -2.87 -11.20 -4.86
C VAL A 15 -3.36 -12.50 -5.51
N ARG A 16 -4.65 -12.61 -5.86
CA ARG A 16 -5.18 -13.77 -6.59
C ARG A 16 -4.57 -13.95 -7.98
N ALA A 17 -4.14 -12.85 -8.61
CA ALA A 17 -3.38 -12.89 -9.86
C ALA A 17 -1.91 -13.28 -9.67
N GLY A 18 -1.47 -13.61 -8.45
CA GLY A 18 -0.09 -14.00 -8.14
C GLY A 18 0.86 -12.83 -7.93
N CYS A 19 0.37 -11.59 -7.91
CA CYS A 19 1.22 -10.42 -7.69
C CYS A 19 1.60 -10.28 -6.21
N LYS A 20 2.85 -9.90 -5.95
CA LYS A 20 3.31 -9.41 -4.65
C LYS A 20 3.14 -7.88 -4.63
N VAL A 21 2.57 -7.33 -3.56
CA VAL A 21 2.25 -5.90 -3.49
C VAL A 21 2.91 -5.28 -2.26
N ALA A 22 3.72 -4.23 -2.46
CA ALA A 22 4.26 -3.40 -1.39
C ALA A 22 3.35 -2.19 -1.16
N ILE A 23 2.95 -1.95 0.08
CA ILE A 23 2.17 -0.79 0.50
C ILE A 23 3.12 0.22 1.12
N CYS A 24 3.22 1.39 0.49
CA CYS A 24 3.98 2.52 0.99
C CYS A 24 3.02 3.58 1.50
N ASP A 25 3.33 4.17 2.65
CA ASP A 25 2.53 5.25 3.23
C ASP A 25 3.40 6.44 3.65
N GLN A 26 2.75 7.57 3.88
CA GLN A 26 3.36 8.76 4.46
C GLN A 26 3.58 8.53 5.95
N VAL A 27 4.81 8.67 6.41
CA VAL A 27 5.18 8.46 7.82
C VAL A 27 5.49 9.76 8.55
N SER A 28 5.54 10.87 7.82
CA SER A 28 5.69 12.22 8.36
C SER A 28 4.47 13.06 8.02
N GLU A 29 4.14 14.02 8.88
CA GLU A 29 3.12 15.03 8.60
C GLU A 29 3.54 15.92 7.41
N PRO A 30 2.61 16.27 6.51
CA PRO A 30 2.89 17.21 5.43
C PRO A 30 3.03 18.64 5.96
N ASP A 31 4.19 19.25 5.73
CA ASP A 31 4.47 20.64 6.07
C ASP A 31 4.21 21.63 4.91
N GLY A 32 3.88 21.10 3.73
CA GLY A 32 3.64 21.87 2.50
C GLY A 32 4.89 22.46 1.86
N ARG A 33 6.09 22.13 2.34
CA ARG A 33 7.38 22.68 1.88
C ARG A 33 8.33 21.62 1.36
N ALA A 34 8.42 20.49 2.07
CA ALA A 34 9.30 19.39 1.71
C ALA A 34 8.50 18.17 1.23
N LEU A 35 9.19 17.23 0.57
CA LEU A 35 8.60 15.94 0.29
C LEU A 35 8.39 15.19 1.61
N VAL A 36 7.18 14.68 1.81
CA VAL A 36 6.88 13.79 2.93
C VAL A 36 7.70 12.51 2.86
N ASP A 37 8.14 12.06 4.04
CA ASP A 37 8.82 10.78 4.20
C ASP A 37 7.85 9.65 3.86
N ARG A 38 8.31 8.71 3.03
CA ARG A 38 7.54 7.54 2.62
C ARG A 38 8.30 6.27 2.95
N LYS A 39 7.60 5.29 3.52
CA LYS A 39 8.16 3.98 3.85
C LYS A 39 7.22 2.86 3.43
N VAL A 40 7.80 1.72 3.05
CA VAL A 40 7.05 0.47 2.90
C VAL A 40 6.65 0.01 4.29
N ILE A 41 5.35 0.00 4.59
CA ILE A 41 4.82 -0.40 5.90
C ILE A 41 4.33 -1.85 5.91
N ARG A 42 4.00 -2.40 4.73
CA ARG A 42 3.50 -3.78 4.62
C ARG A 42 3.79 -4.36 3.24
N ILE A 43 4.17 -5.64 3.21
CA ILE A 43 4.27 -6.43 1.98
C ILE A 43 3.18 -7.48 2.01
N VAL A 44 2.32 -7.47 0.99
CA VAL A 44 1.21 -8.39 0.82
C VAL A 44 1.59 -9.43 -0.22
N THR A 45 1.49 -10.69 0.15
CA THR A 45 1.74 -11.83 -0.73
C THR A 45 0.58 -12.83 -0.63
N PRO A 46 0.43 -13.78 -1.57
CA PRO A 46 -0.61 -14.80 -1.49
C PRO A 46 -0.63 -15.57 -0.17
N GLY A 47 0.54 -15.83 0.44
CA GLY A 47 0.63 -16.56 1.70
C GLY A 47 0.41 -15.72 2.97
N THR A 48 0.33 -14.38 2.84
CA THR A 48 0.21 -13.46 3.99
C THR A 48 -1.06 -12.60 3.95
N TYR A 49 -1.90 -12.77 2.92
CA TYR A 49 -3.17 -12.07 2.78
C TYR A 49 -4.29 -12.87 3.45
N VAL A 50 -4.79 -12.38 4.59
CA VAL A 50 -5.85 -12.98 5.43
C VAL A 50 -7.16 -12.24 5.26
#